data_AF-A0A096MC49-F1
#
_entry.id   AF-A0A096MC49-F1
#
_cell.length_a   1.000
_cell.length_b   1.000
_cell.length_c   1.000
_cell.angle_alpha   90.00
_cell.angle_beta   90.00
_cell.angle_gamma   90.00
#
_symmetry.space_group_name_H-M   'P 1'
#
loop_
_entity.id
_entity.type
_entity.pdbx_description
1 polymer ?
#
loop_
_entity_poly.entity_id
_entity_poly.type
_entity_poly.pdbx_seq_one_letter_code
_entity_poly.pdbx_strand_id
1 'polypeptide(L)'
;MRGFALLLALVYSATAQHQALIDYLERRLLAIEDRISLWQEQTTRYASELRELKQQMVSQLESLDKEKETLRTTLDGVGTRVDRVERELDYLETQNGAQPCVDVDDKLIEQQVTLVKEKQKAKYFKLTDCSDMISSIKAMKILKRVGGPKGMWTKDTGGASGKVYIFNGTAEETINEFATVQDFTRSAGFSLSTDLKIPSSWKGTGHVVYNNHVYYCKIMFLCTA
;
A
#
# COMPACT_ATOMS: atom_id res chain seq x y z
N MET A 1 -45.32 63.20 66.23
CA MET A 1 -43.91 62.76 66.12
C MET A 1 -43.74 61.27 65.80
N ARG A 2 -44.50 60.34 66.40
CA ARG A 2 -44.34 58.89 66.14
C ARG A 2 -44.70 58.42 64.71
N GLY A 3 -45.75 58.96 64.09
CA GLY A 3 -46.15 58.58 62.72
C GLY A 3 -45.16 59.02 61.63
N PHE A 4 -44.48 60.15 61.83
CA PHE A 4 -43.45 60.66 60.90
C PHE A 4 -42.18 59.81 60.96
N ALA A 5 -41.81 59.33 62.15
CA ALA A 5 -40.68 58.41 62.34
C ALA A 5 -40.95 57.03 61.69
N LEU A 6 -42.19 56.53 61.75
CA LEU A 6 -42.59 55.28 61.11
C LEU A 6 -42.57 55.38 59.57
N LEU A 7 -43.01 56.51 59.02
CA LEU A 7 -42.94 56.75 57.57
C LEU A 7 -41.50 56.85 57.07
N LEU A 8 -40.62 57.55 57.80
CA LEU A 8 -39.20 57.62 57.46
C LEU A 8 -38.52 56.24 57.53
N ALA A 9 -38.85 55.42 58.53
CA ALA A 9 -38.33 54.07 58.64
C ALA A 9 -38.79 53.16 57.48
N LEU A 10 -40.06 53.27 57.06
CA LEU A 10 -40.61 52.54 55.92
C LEU A 10 -39.93 52.95 54.60
N VAL A 11 -39.75 54.24 54.35
CA VAL A 11 -39.03 54.74 53.16
C VAL A 11 -37.59 54.23 53.16
N TYR A 12 -36.89 54.28 54.30
CA TYR A 12 -35.50 53.81 54.40
C TYR A 12 -35.37 52.29 54.17
N SER A 13 -36.34 51.50 54.66
CA SER A 13 -36.37 50.06 54.40
C SER A 13 -36.66 49.74 52.93
N ALA A 14 -37.55 50.51 52.28
CA ALA A 14 -37.88 50.35 50.87
C ALA A 14 -36.70 50.72 49.96
N THR A 15 -35.96 51.80 50.27
CA THR A 15 -34.75 52.18 49.53
C THR A 15 -33.61 51.19 49.73
N ALA A 16 -33.42 50.67 50.94
CA ALA A 16 -32.43 49.62 51.20
C ALA A 16 -32.74 48.32 50.42
N GLN A 17 -34.03 47.94 50.34
CA GLN A 17 -34.46 46.79 49.55
C GLN A 17 -34.24 46.99 48.05
N HIS A 18 -34.46 48.21 47.52
CA HIS A 18 -34.19 48.53 46.12
C HIS A 18 -32.68 48.53 45.81
N GLN A 19 -31.85 49.07 46.72
CA GLN A 19 -30.40 49.08 46.55
C GLN A 19 -29.81 47.65 46.51
N ALA A 20 -30.27 46.76 47.40
CA ALA A 20 -29.83 45.37 47.42
C ALA A 20 -30.19 44.61 46.11
N LEU A 21 -31.33 44.94 45.51
CA LEU A 21 -31.75 44.37 44.23
C LEU A 21 -30.90 44.90 43.07
N ILE A 22 -30.57 46.19 43.06
CA ILE A 22 -29.68 46.79 42.06
C ILE A 22 -28.29 46.16 42.13
N ASP A 23 -27.69 46.08 43.32
CA ASP A 23 -26.37 45.46 43.53
C ASP A 23 -26.37 43.98 43.09
N TYR A 24 -27.48 43.25 43.30
CA TYR A 24 -27.62 41.88 42.84
C TYR A 24 -27.67 41.77 41.31
N LEU A 25 -28.43 42.65 40.65
CA LEU A 25 -28.51 42.68 39.19
C LEU A 25 -27.18 43.07 38.56
N GLU A 26 -26.48 44.05 39.14
CA GLU A 26 -25.16 44.48 38.67
C GLU A 26 -24.13 43.35 38.74
N ARG A 27 -24.07 42.62 39.86
CA ARG A 27 -23.18 41.45 40.00
C ARG A 27 -23.49 40.35 38.98
N ARG A 28 -24.78 40.12 38.70
CA ARG A 28 -25.18 39.14 37.67
C ARG A 28 -24.85 39.61 36.26
N LEU A 29 -25.03 40.89 35.97
CA LEU A 29 -24.67 41.48 34.67
C LEU A 29 -23.17 41.37 34.42
N LEU A 30 -22.33 41.72 35.41
CA LEU A 30 -20.88 41.55 35.32
C LEU A 30 -20.48 40.09 35.08
N ALA A 31 -21.09 39.14 35.79
CA ALA A 31 -20.82 37.71 35.57
C ALA A 31 -21.25 37.21 34.18
N ILE A 32 -22.28 37.82 33.57
CA ILE A 32 -22.70 37.52 32.20
C ILE A 32 -21.72 38.15 31.19
N GLU A 33 -21.29 39.38 31.43
CA GLU A 33 -20.32 40.10 30.59
C GLU A 33 -18.95 39.40 30.54
N ASP A 34 -18.44 38.95 31.70
CA ASP A 34 -17.21 38.15 31.78
C ASP A 34 -17.32 36.84 30.99
N ARG A 35 -18.49 36.20 31.03
CA ARG A 35 -18.72 34.98 30.23
C ARG A 35 -18.77 35.31 28.75
N ILE A 36 -19.46 36.38 28.35
CA ILE A 36 -19.56 36.78 26.94
C ILE A 36 -18.18 37.12 26.39
N SER A 37 -17.34 37.84 27.13
CA SER A 37 -15.98 38.17 26.71
C SER A 37 -15.12 36.91 26.53
N LEU A 38 -15.19 35.95 27.46
CA LEU A 38 -14.51 34.66 27.32
C LEU A 38 -15.01 33.88 26.10
N TRP A 39 -16.33 33.82 25.88
CA TRP A 39 -16.93 33.17 24.71
C TRP A 39 -16.47 33.83 23.40
N GLN A 40 -16.40 35.15 23.37
CA GLN A 40 -15.94 35.91 22.21
C GLN A 40 -14.45 35.66 21.94
N GLU A 41 -13.62 35.61 22.99
CA GLU A 41 -12.21 35.26 22.87
C GLU A 41 -12.00 33.83 22.35
N GLN A 42 -12.73 32.85 22.90
CA GLN A 42 -12.67 31.47 22.41
C GLN A 42 -13.12 31.36 20.96
N THR A 43 -14.22 32.03 20.59
CA THR A 43 -14.75 32.00 19.22
C THR A 43 -13.76 32.60 18.24
N THR A 44 -13.11 33.72 18.60
CA THR A 44 -12.09 34.35 17.74
C THR A 44 -10.84 33.49 17.60
N ARG A 45 -10.37 32.84 18.68
CA ARG A 45 -9.25 31.88 18.65
C ARG A 45 -9.54 30.70 17.73
N TYR A 46 -10.68 30.02 17.88
CA TYR A 46 -11.06 28.92 17.00
C TYR A 46 -11.19 29.36 15.53
N ALA A 47 -11.72 30.56 15.30
CA ALA A 47 -11.81 31.10 13.95
C ALA A 47 -10.42 31.39 13.33
N SER A 48 -9.43 31.78 14.13
CA SER A 48 -8.04 31.92 13.64
C SER A 48 -7.39 30.57 13.35
N GLU A 49 -7.50 29.60 14.25
CA GLU A 49 -6.94 28.25 14.07
C GLU A 49 -7.51 27.57 12.82
N LEU A 50 -8.82 27.69 12.59
CA LEU A 50 -9.46 27.13 11.40
C LEU A 50 -8.98 27.80 10.11
N ARG A 51 -8.72 29.12 10.13
CA ARG A 51 -8.16 29.83 8.96
C ARG A 51 -6.72 29.38 8.69
N GLU A 52 -5.93 29.19 9.73
CA GLU A 52 -4.54 28.71 9.59
C GLU A 52 -4.52 27.28 9.04
N LEU A 53 -5.33 26.37 9.60
CA LEU A 53 -5.46 25.00 9.11
C LEU A 53 -5.89 24.97 7.64
N LYS A 54 -6.86 25.81 7.26
CA LYS A 54 -7.29 25.97 5.87
C LYS A 54 -6.12 26.41 4.99
N GLN A 55 -5.35 27.41 5.42
CA GLN A 55 -4.22 27.92 4.65
C GLN A 55 -3.12 26.86 4.47
N GLN A 56 -2.81 26.11 5.53
CA GLN A 56 -1.87 25.01 5.48
C GLN A 56 -2.35 23.92 4.50
N MET A 57 -3.62 23.50 4.59
CA MET A 57 -4.19 22.50 3.69
C MET A 57 -4.16 22.95 2.22
N VAL A 58 -4.50 24.21 1.94
CA VAL A 58 -4.42 24.77 0.57
C VAL A 58 -2.99 24.74 0.06
N SER A 59 -2.01 25.16 0.88
CA SER A 59 -0.59 25.14 0.47
C SER A 59 -0.06 23.72 0.20
N GLN A 60 -0.49 22.74 0.99
CA GLN A 60 -0.14 21.33 0.77
C GLN A 60 -0.76 20.81 -0.53
N LEU A 61 -2.00 21.20 -0.82
CA LEU A 61 -2.71 20.80 -2.04
C LEU A 61 -2.08 21.42 -3.29
N GLU A 62 -1.66 22.69 -3.22
CA GLU A 62 -0.90 23.35 -4.29
C GLU A 62 0.46 22.69 -4.53
N SER A 63 1.17 22.29 -3.45
CA SER A 63 2.44 21.56 -3.56
C SER A 63 2.25 20.20 -4.25
N LEU A 64 1.22 19.45 -3.86
CA LEU A 64 0.90 18.16 -4.46
C LEU A 64 0.50 18.28 -5.93
N ASP A 65 -0.26 19.31 -6.30
CA ASP A 65 -0.63 19.54 -7.70
C ASP A 65 0.60 19.88 -8.55
N LYS A 66 1.54 20.66 -7.99
CA LYS A 66 2.83 20.93 -8.65
C LYS A 66 3.64 19.65 -8.85
N GLU A 67 3.74 18.79 -7.83
CA GLU A 67 4.42 17.49 -7.95
C GLU A 67 3.76 16.60 -9.01
N LYS A 68 2.43 16.53 -9.02
CA LYS A 68 1.66 15.81 -10.04
C LYS A 68 1.97 16.32 -11.45
N GLU A 69 2.02 17.63 -11.69
CA GLU A 69 2.37 18.17 -13.01
C GLU A 69 3.83 17.89 -13.38
N THR A 70 4.76 17.91 -12.42
CA THR A 70 6.14 17.47 -12.68
C THR A 70 6.20 16.00 -13.09
N LEU A 71 5.47 15.12 -12.41
CA LEU A 71 5.38 13.71 -12.77
C LEU A 71 4.75 13.53 -14.15
N ARG A 72 3.68 14.27 -14.47
CA ARG A 72 3.03 14.25 -15.79
C ARG A 72 4.01 14.60 -16.91
N THR A 73 4.77 15.68 -16.75
CA THR A 73 5.77 16.10 -17.76
C THR A 73 6.91 15.09 -17.90
N THR A 74 7.37 14.47 -16.80
CA THR A 74 8.37 13.39 -16.88
C THR A 74 7.83 12.14 -17.58
N LEU A 75 6.57 11.79 -17.34
CA LEU A 75 5.90 10.67 -17.98
C LEU A 75 5.75 10.91 -19.48
N ASP A 76 5.31 12.10 -19.89
CA ASP A 76 5.23 12.50 -21.30
C ASP A 76 6.63 12.43 -21.97
N GLY A 77 7.67 12.90 -21.27
CA GLY A 77 9.06 12.82 -21.74
C GLY A 77 9.56 11.38 -21.90
N VAL A 78 9.22 10.48 -20.97
CA VAL A 78 9.54 9.05 -21.10
C VAL A 78 8.75 8.41 -22.23
N GLY A 79 7.47 8.77 -22.40
CA GLY A 79 6.61 8.29 -23.49
C GLY A 79 7.24 8.56 -24.86
N THR A 80 7.66 9.80 -25.11
CA THR A 80 8.31 10.14 -26.41
C THR A 80 9.60 9.34 -26.67
N ARG A 81 10.35 8.99 -25.62
CA ARG A 81 11.57 8.17 -25.73
C ARG A 81 11.24 6.71 -25.99
N VAL A 82 10.19 6.18 -25.36
CA VAL A 82 9.68 4.83 -25.62
C VAL A 82 9.20 4.74 -27.06
N ASP A 83 8.38 5.68 -27.54
CA ASP A 83 7.93 5.71 -28.94
C ASP A 83 9.11 5.74 -29.92
N ARG A 84 10.19 6.45 -29.58
CA ARG A 84 11.41 6.46 -30.39
C ARG A 84 12.06 5.08 -30.45
N VAL A 85 12.24 4.44 -29.30
CA VAL A 85 12.85 3.10 -29.22
C VAL A 85 11.98 2.06 -29.90
N GLU A 86 10.65 2.15 -29.79
CA GLU A 86 9.72 1.25 -30.48
C GLU A 86 9.86 1.36 -32.00
N ARG A 87 9.98 2.58 -32.55
CA ARG A 87 10.26 2.76 -33.98
C ARG A 87 11.62 2.21 -34.40
N GLU A 88 12.64 2.37 -33.57
CA GLU A 88 13.98 1.81 -33.83
C GLU A 88 13.96 0.26 -33.78
N LEU A 89 13.18 -0.33 -32.86
CA LEU A 89 13.00 -1.77 -32.75
C LEU A 89 12.27 -2.34 -33.97
N ASP A 90 11.18 -1.70 -34.40
CA ASP A 90 10.39 -2.11 -35.57
C ASP A 90 11.24 -2.06 -36.87
N TYR A 91 12.11 -1.06 -36.98
CA TYR A 91 13.09 -0.98 -38.07
C TYR A 91 14.07 -2.16 -38.06
N LEU A 92 14.57 -2.56 -36.88
CA LEU A 92 15.48 -3.69 -36.73
C LEU A 92 14.77 -5.04 -36.98
N GLU A 93 13.52 -5.19 -36.55
CA GLU A 93 12.72 -6.39 -36.79
C GLU A 93 12.41 -6.56 -38.30
N THR A 94 12.21 -5.45 -39.01
CA THR A 94 12.03 -5.44 -40.47
C THR A 94 13.33 -5.75 -41.23
N GLN A 95 14.49 -5.28 -40.75
CA GLN A 95 15.80 -5.64 -41.34
C GLN A 95 16.24 -7.07 -41.03
N ASN A 96 15.95 -7.57 -39.81
CA ASN A 96 16.22 -8.95 -39.38
C ASN A 96 14.98 -9.85 -39.56
N GLY A 97 14.33 -9.77 -40.72
CA GLY A 97 13.26 -10.70 -41.07
C GLY A 97 13.71 -12.14 -40.84
N ALA A 98 12.84 -12.93 -40.21
CA ALA A 98 13.13 -14.31 -39.82
C ALA A 98 13.86 -15.05 -40.93
N GLN A 99 15.09 -15.50 -40.65
CA GLN A 99 15.84 -16.34 -41.58
C GLN A 99 14.96 -17.54 -41.98
N PRO A 100 14.87 -17.88 -43.28
CA PRO A 100 14.17 -19.07 -43.72
C PRO A 100 14.66 -20.27 -42.91
N CYS A 101 13.73 -20.97 -42.28
CA CYS A 101 14.01 -22.24 -41.62
C CYS A 101 14.50 -23.24 -42.66
N VAL A 102 15.82 -23.33 -42.80
CA VAL A 102 16.52 -24.42 -43.47
C VAL A 102 16.53 -25.57 -42.47
N ASP A 103 15.97 -26.73 -42.85
CA ASP A 103 16.16 -27.98 -42.09
C ASP A 103 17.65 -28.30 -42.09
N VAL A 104 18.32 -28.00 -40.97
CA VAL A 104 19.72 -28.33 -40.75
C VAL A 104 19.76 -29.69 -40.09
N ASP A 105 20.40 -30.63 -40.79
CA ASP A 105 20.64 -32.02 -40.41
C ASP A 105 21.02 -32.20 -38.92
N ASP A 106 20.35 -33.16 -38.26
CA ASP A 106 20.32 -33.37 -36.80
C ASP A 106 21.71 -33.51 -36.13
N LYS A 107 22.76 -33.77 -36.93
CA LYS A 107 24.15 -33.91 -36.47
C LYS A 107 24.84 -32.59 -36.12
N LEU A 108 24.33 -31.45 -36.56
CA LEU A 108 24.84 -30.11 -36.17
C LEU A 108 24.14 -29.55 -34.92
N ILE A 109 22.94 -30.06 -34.60
CA ILE A 109 22.16 -29.65 -33.43
C ILE A 109 22.83 -30.11 -32.13
N GLU A 110 23.46 -31.30 -32.10
CA GLU A 110 24.15 -31.78 -30.89
C GLU A 110 25.34 -30.89 -30.48
N GLN A 111 26.04 -30.30 -31.46
CA GLN A 111 27.16 -29.40 -31.19
C GLN A 111 26.72 -27.99 -30.74
N GLN A 112 25.52 -27.54 -31.16
CA GLN A 112 24.92 -26.30 -30.66
C GLN A 112 24.17 -26.48 -29.33
N VAL A 113 23.53 -27.62 -29.09
CA VAL A 113 22.82 -27.92 -27.84
C VAL A 113 23.80 -28.10 -26.67
N THR A 114 25.00 -28.64 -26.93
CA THR A 114 26.09 -28.68 -25.93
C THR A 114 26.55 -27.27 -25.56
N LEU A 115 26.77 -26.39 -26.54
CA LEU A 115 27.11 -24.97 -26.29
C LEU A 115 26.00 -24.19 -25.56
N VAL A 116 24.73 -24.47 -25.83
CA VAL A 116 23.58 -23.84 -25.14
C VAL A 116 23.45 -24.36 -23.71
N LYS A 117 23.64 -25.66 -23.47
CA LYS A 117 23.67 -26.25 -22.12
C LYS A 117 24.82 -25.70 -21.29
N GLU A 118 25.99 -25.49 -21.88
CA GLU A 118 27.12 -24.84 -21.20
C GLU A 118 26.87 -23.36 -20.90
N LYS A 119 26.27 -22.60 -21.82
CA LYS A 119 25.83 -21.21 -21.55
C LYS A 119 24.76 -21.11 -20.47
N GLN A 120 23.85 -22.08 -20.38
CA GLN A 120 22.86 -22.13 -19.31
C GLN A 120 23.49 -22.51 -17.97
N LYS A 121 24.41 -23.49 -17.92
CA LYS A 121 25.22 -23.77 -16.71
C LYS A 121 26.02 -22.54 -16.26
N ALA A 122 26.59 -21.76 -17.18
CA ALA A 122 27.28 -20.52 -16.86
C ALA A 122 26.36 -19.42 -16.28
N LYS A 123 25.09 -19.37 -16.70
CA LYS A 123 24.08 -18.46 -16.10
C LYS A 123 23.69 -18.86 -14.68
N TYR A 124 23.63 -20.17 -14.38
CA TYR A 124 23.30 -20.65 -13.03
C TYR A 124 24.53 -20.71 -12.10
N PHE A 125 25.74 -20.88 -12.62
CA PHE A 125 26.99 -20.79 -11.85
C PHE A 125 27.27 -19.36 -11.37
N LYS A 126 26.72 -18.34 -12.06
CA LYS A 126 26.76 -16.93 -11.62
C LYS A 126 25.88 -16.61 -10.40
N LEU A 127 24.99 -17.51 -9.95
CA LEU A 127 24.16 -17.23 -8.76
C LEU A 127 24.91 -17.35 -7.43
N THR A 128 26.14 -17.85 -7.41
CA THR A 128 26.96 -17.99 -6.19
C THR A 128 27.99 -16.87 -6.03
N ASP A 129 28.17 -16.03 -7.05
CA ASP A 129 29.08 -14.89 -7.02
C ASP A 129 28.27 -13.63 -6.72
N CYS A 130 28.24 -13.19 -5.47
CA CYS A 130 27.50 -11.99 -5.03
C CYS A 130 28.23 -10.69 -5.43
N SER A 131 28.75 -10.61 -6.66
CA SER A 131 29.46 -9.44 -7.18
C SER A 131 28.53 -8.35 -7.69
N ASP A 132 27.27 -8.70 -8.02
CA ASP A 132 26.39 -7.85 -8.80
C ASP A 132 25.30 -7.20 -7.92
N MET A 133 25.18 -5.87 -8.00
CA MET A 133 24.15 -5.09 -7.31
C MET A 133 22.90 -4.93 -8.19
N ILE A 134 21.71 -5.10 -7.60
CA ILE A 134 20.44 -4.84 -8.30
C ILE A 134 20.36 -3.34 -8.63
N SER A 135 20.47 -3.01 -9.91
CA SER A 135 20.46 -1.61 -10.38
C SER A 135 19.06 -1.09 -10.72
N SER A 136 18.15 -1.96 -11.17
CA SER A 136 16.77 -1.60 -11.52
C SER A 136 15.86 -2.82 -11.60
N ILE A 137 14.57 -2.62 -11.39
CA ILE A 137 13.51 -3.64 -11.57
C ILE A 137 12.71 -3.26 -12.81
N LYS A 138 12.67 -4.14 -13.82
CA LYS A 138 11.86 -3.95 -15.03
C LYS A 138 10.37 -4.09 -14.70
N ALA A 139 9.51 -3.54 -15.56
CA ALA A 139 8.05 -3.65 -15.45
C ALA A 139 7.59 -5.09 -15.15
N MET A 140 6.65 -5.21 -14.21
CA MET A 140 6.11 -6.50 -13.77
C MET A 140 5.18 -7.09 -14.83
N LYS A 141 5.30 -8.39 -15.07
CA LYS A 141 4.39 -9.15 -15.93
C LYS A 141 3.33 -9.83 -15.08
N ILE A 142 2.05 -9.58 -15.41
CA ILE A 142 0.95 -10.36 -14.85
C ILE A 142 0.91 -11.70 -15.58
N LEU A 143 1.25 -12.77 -14.87
CA LEU A 143 1.21 -14.13 -15.43
C LEU A 143 -0.20 -14.73 -15.37
N LYS A 144 -0.87 -14.62 -14.23
CA LYS A 144 -2.23 -15.14 -14.00
C LYS A 144 -2.88 -14.45 -12.81
N ARG A 145 -4.21 -14.32 -12.83
CA ARG A 145 -5.04 -13.87 -11.70
C ARG A 145 -5.80 -15.07 -11.14
N VAL A 146 -5.46 -15.49 -9.92
CA VAL A 146 -6.10 -16.63 -9.24
C VAL A 146 -5.89 -16.51 -7.73
N GLY A 147 -6.81 -17.06 -6.94
CA GLY A 147 -6.76 -17.02 -5.48
C GLY A 147 -7.37 -15.76 -4.86
N GLY A 148 -7.13 -15.57 -3.56
CA GLY A 148 -7.60 -14.43 -2.79
C GLY A 148 -6.66 -13.21 -2.88
N PRO A 149 -6.98 -12.12 -2.16
CA PRO A 149 -6.18 -10.90 -2.13
C PRO A 149 -4.83 -11.04 -1.40
N LYS A 150 -4.65 -12.15 -0.66
CA LYS A 150 -3.42 -12.45 0.08
C LYS A 150 -2.94 -13.84 -0.32
N GLY A 151 -1.63 -14.00 -0.41
CA GLY A 151 -1.00 -15.28 -0.73
C GLY A 151 0.36 -15.06 -1.39
N MET A 152 0.96 -16.16 -1.83
CA MET A 152 2.18 -16.14 -2.62
C MET A 152 2.21 -17.33 -3.57
N TRP A 153 3.05 -17.25 -4.60
CA TRP A 153 3.38 -18.37 -5.45
C TRP A 153 4.89 -18.43 -5.63
N THR A 154 5.43 -19.63 -5.79
CA THR A 154 6.87 -19.83 -5.97
C THR A 154 7.16 -21.08 -6.77
N LYS A 155 8.39 -21.18 -7.26
CA LYS A 155 8.97 -22.41 -7.77
C LYS A 155 9.89 -23.01 -6.71
N ASP A 156 10.32 -24.24 -6.96
CA ASP A 156 11.45 -24.78 -6.21
C ASP A 156 12.71 -23.98 -6.55
N THR A 157 13.29 -23.33 -5.55
CA THR A 157 14.51 -22.53 -5.69
C THR A 157 15.79 -23.35 -5.68
N GLY A 158 15.74 -24.59 -5.18
CA GLY A 158 16.88 -25.51 -5.14
C GLY A 158 16.87 -26.58 -6.24
N GLY A 159 15.72 -26.82 -6.86
CA GLY A 159 15.54 -27.84 -7.90
C GLY A 159 15.33 -27.25 -9.30
N ALA A 160 15.73 -27.99 -10.34
CA ALA A 160 15.39 -27.66 -11.73
C ALA A 160 13.95 -28.06 -12.12
N SER A 161 13.07 -28.20 -11.13
CA SER A 161 11.69 -28.64 -11.33
C SER A 161 10.86 -27.57 -12.02
N GLY A 162 10.06 -27.96 -13.00
CA GLY A 162 9.11 -27.07 -13.70
C GLY A 162 7.88 -26.70 -12.87
N LYS A 163 7.74 -27.30 -11.67
CA LYS A 163 6.57 -27.19 -10.80
C LYS A 163 6.37 -25.78 -10.26
N VAL A 164 5.11 -25.44 -10.03
CA VAL A 164 4.69 -24.16 -9.43
C VAL A 164 3.82 -24.45 -8.21
N TYR A 165 4.12 -23.80 -7.10
CA TYR A 165 3.41 -23.96 -5.83
C TYR A 165 2.69 -22.67 -5.48
N ILE A 166 1.42 -22.76 -5.09
CA ILE A 166 0.60 -21.61 -4.69
C ILE A 166 0.16 -21.79 -3.25
N PHE A 167 0.45 -20.77 -2.44
CA PHE A 167 0.00 -20.61 -1.07
C PHE A 167 -1.08 -19.54 -1.08
N ASN A 168 -2.32 -19.96 -1.21
CA ASN A 168 -3.46 -19.06 -1.22
C ASN A 168 -3.82 -18.68 0.23
N GLY A 169 -3.85 -17.39 0.56
CA GLY A 169 -4.16 -16.93 1.93
C GLY A 169 -2.97 -16.88 2.89
N THR A 170 -3.26 -16.62 4.17
CA THR A 170 -2.25 -16.39 5.23
C THR A 170 -2.38 -17.33 6.42
N ALA A 171 -3.37 -18.22 6.41
CA ALA A 171 -3.76 -19.08 7.52
C ALA A 171 -4.28 -20.46 7.05
N GLU A 172 -3.82 -20.92 5.89
CA GLU A 172 -4.31 -22.17 5.27
C GLU A 172 -3.35 -23.34 5.50
N GLU A 173 -3.79 -24.54 5.14
CA GLU A 173 -3.03 -25.79 5.26
C GLU A 173 -2.91 -26.57 3.93
N THR A 174 -3.32 -25.97 2.81
CA THR A 174 -3.38 -26.64 1.50
C THR A 174 -2.63 -25.85 0.43
N ILE A 175 -1.54 -26.43 -0.08
CA ILE A 175 -0.73 -25.85 -1.15
C ILE A 175 -1.22 -26.39 -2.50
N ASN A 176 -1.46 -25.54 -3.48
CA ASN A 176 -1.82 -26.01 -4.83
C ASN A 176 -0.54 -26.16 -5.67
N GLU A 177 -0.24 -27.38 -6.12
CA GLU A 177 0.89 -27.72 -6.98
C GLU A 177 0.44 -27.84 -8.45
N PHE A 178 1.10 -27.12 -9.35
CA PHE A 178 1.01 -27.34 -10.80
C PHE A 178 2.27 -28.03 -11.29
N ALA A 179 2.11 -29.01 -12.19
CA ALA A 179 3.23 -29.75 -12.77
C ALA A 179 4.17 -28.85 -13.59
N THR A 180 3.61 -27.87 -14.31
CA THR A 180 4.37 -26.91 -15.12
C THR A 180 3.83 -25.48 -15.00
N VAL A 181 4.66 -24.50 -15.36
CA VAL A 181 4.23 -23.09 -15.54
C VAL A 181 3.14 -22.95 -16.60
N GLN A 182 3.16 -23.82 -17.62
CA GLN A 182 2.17 -23.81 -18.69
C GLN A 182 0.80 -24.24 -18.16
N ASP A 183 0.74 -25.29 -17.35
CA ASP A 183 -0.49 -25.74 -16.69
C ASP A 183 -1.02 -24.68 -15.73
N PHE A 184 -0.12 -24.04 -14.98
CA PHE A 184 -0.48 -22.90 -14.14
C PHE A 184 -1.11 -21.78 -14.97
N THR A 185 -0.51 -21.39 -16.10
CA THR A 185 -0.98 -20.24 -16.89
C THR A 185 -2.27 -20.52 -17.64
N ARG A 186 -2.45 -21.74 -18.17
CA ARG A 186 -3.59 -22.11 -19.03
C ARG A 186 -4.82 -22.58 -18.25
N SER A 187 -4.65 -23.08 -17.03
CA SER A 187 -5.77 -23.62 -16.24
C SER A 187 -6.79 -22.56 -15.86
N ALA A 188 -8.07 -22.94 -15.88
CA ALA A 188 -9.13 -22.16 -15.27
C ALA A 188 -9.06 -22.31 -13.74
N GLY A 189 -8.72 -21.23 -13.03
CA GLY A 189 -8.53 -21.27 -11.57
C GLY A 189 -7.46 -22.29 -11.15
N PHE A 190 -7.85 -23.25 -10.30
CA PHE A 190 -7.02 -24.32 -9.75
C PHE A 190 -7.31 -25.70 -10.39
N SER A 191 -7.98 -25.75 -11.54
CA SER A 191 -8.42 -27.02 -12.16
C SER A 191 -7.30 -28.01 -12.51
N LEU A 192 -6.10 -27.53 -12.84
CA LEU A 192 -4.94 -28.38 -13.15
C LEU A 192 -3.93 -28.48 -11.99
N SER A 193 -4.31 -28.05 -10.78
CA SER A 193 -3.45 -28.23 -9.61
C SER A 193 -3.78 -29.48 -8.83
N THR A 194 -2.77 -30.03 -8.20
CA THR A 194 -2.87 -31.05 -7.16
C THR A 194 -2.82 -30.38 -5.79
N ASP A 195 -3.74 -30.73 -4.91
CA ASP A 195 -3.81 -30.18 -3.56
C ASP A 195 -2.89 -30.96 -2.62
N LEU A 196 -1.90 -30.27 -2.08
CA LEU A 196 -0.95 -30.79 -1.11
C LEU A 196 -1.32 -30.29 0.28
N LYS A 197 -1.88 -31.17 1.10
CA LYS A 197 -2.21 -30.86 2.48
C LYS A 197 -0.96 -30.97 3.37
N ILE A 198 -0.64 -29.90 4.10
CA ILE A 198 0.46 -29.89 5.05
C ILE A 198 -0.02 -30.20 6.48
N PRO A 199 0.87 -30.62 7.40
CA PRO A 199 0.46 -31.08 8.74
C PRO A 199 -0.09 -29.99 9.66
N SER A 200 0.15 -28.71 9.37
CA SER A 200 -0.33 -27.60 10.20
C SER A 200 -0.46 -26.33 9.39
N SER A 201 -1.45 -25.50 9.69
CA SER A 201 -1.67 -24.23 8.99
C SER A 201 -0.48 -23.27 9.11
N TRP A 202 -0.17 -22.57 8.02
CA TRP A 202 0.90 -21.57 7.99
C TRP A 202 0.43 -20.19 8.41
N LYS A 203 1.36 -19.31 8.80
CA LYS A 203 1.12 -17.90 9.17
C LYS A 203 1.82 -16.98 8.17
N GLY A 204 1.06 -16.04 7.60
CA GLY A 204 1.61 -15.02 6.70
C GLY A 204 1.92 -15.55 5.29
N THR A 205 2.83 -14.89 4.58
CA THR A 205 3.19 -15.17 3.17
C THR A 205 4.71 -15.37 2.96
N GLY A 206 5.47 -15.62 4.02
CA GLY A 206 6.92 -15.79 3.98
C GLY A 206 7.34 -17.25 3.86
N HIS A 207 6.91 -17.93 2.80
CA HIS A 207 7.16 -19.37 2.59
C HIS A 207 8.15 -19.59 1.45
N VAL A 208 8.86 -20.70 1.48
CA VAL A 208 9.78 -21.08 0.41
C VAL A 208 9.73 -22.57 0.14
N VAL A 209 9.83 -22.93 -1.13
CA VAL A 209 10.08 -24.32 -1.56
C VAL A 209 11.53 -24.40 -2.00
N TYR A 210 12.28 -25.28 -1.35
CA TYR A 210 13.69 -25.50 -1.64
C TYR A 210 14.01 -26.98 -1.62
N ASN A 211 14.53 -27.47 -2.74
CA ASN A 211 14.92 -28.86 -2.96
C ASN A 211 13.79 -29.84 -2.59
N ASN A 212 12.60 -29.60 -3.14
CA ASN A 212 11.38 -30.39 -2.94
C ASN A 212 10.85 -30.43 -1.48
N HIS A 213 11.33 -29.53 -0.60
CA HIS A 213 10.84 -29.35 0.76
C HIS A 213 10.20 -27.99 0.93
N VAL A 214 9.12 -27.92 1.72
CA VAL A 214 8.39 -26.68 2.00
C VAL A 214 8.77 -26.16 3.38
N TYR A 215 9.20 -24.90 3.45
CA TYR A 215 9.51 -24.19 4.69
C TYR A 215 8.48 -23.07 4.87
N TYR A 216 7.82 -23.07 6.01
CA TYR A 216 6.74 -22.14 6.34
C TYR A 216 6.72 -21.83 7.83
N CYS A 217 6.18 -20.67 8.18
CA CYS A 217 5.94 -20.31 9.58
C CYS A 217 4.65 -20.99 10.05
N LYS A 218 4.74 -21.91 11.01
CA LYS A 218 3.55 -22.57 11.60
C LYS A 218 2.73 -21.57 12.43
N ILE A 219 1.39 -21.62 12.32
CA ILE A 219 0.52 -20.94 13.28
C ILE A 219 0.68 -21.61 14.64
N MET A 220 1.12 -20.82 15.62
CA MET A 220 1.05 -21.20 17.02
C MET A 220 -0.29 -20.75 17.57
N PHE A 221 -1.20 -21.69 17.79
CA PHE A 221 -2.33 -21.45 18.65
C PHE A 221 -1.78 -21.35 20.07
N LEU A 222 -1.75 -20.14 20.63
CA LEU A 222 -1.63 -19.98 22.07
C LEU A 222 -2.88 -20.65 22.66
N CYS A 223 -2.69 -21.80 23.31
CA CYS A 223 -3.71 -22.30 24.23
C CYS A 223 -3.88 -21.22 25.31
N THR A 224 -4.90 -20.39 25.17
CA THR A 224 -5.43 -19.63 26.30
C THR A 224 -5.96 -20.66 27.29
N ALA A 225 -5.21 -20.84 28.37
CA ALA A 225 -5.64 -21.58 29.56
C ALA A 225 -6.75 -20.81 30.30
#